data_AF-A0A256GHA6-F1
#
_entry.id   AF-A0A256GHA6-F1
#
_cell.length_a   1.000
_cell.length_b   1.000
_cell.length_c   1.000
_cell.angle_alpha   90.00
_cell.angle_beta   90.00
_cell.angle_gamma   90.00
#
_symmetry.space_group_name_H-M   'P 1'
#
loop_
_entity.id
_entity.type
_entity.pdbx_description
1 polymer ?
#
loop_
_entity_poly.entity_id
_entity_poly.type
_entity_poly.pdbx_seq_one_letter_code
_entity_poly.pdbx_strand_id
1 'polypeptide(L)'
;MTHATQTSFTPIGQILAAQVLPHLRLAQKLPLRISCNGTASYGGADEPVQFDQTIALGERASSEEAMAFASLRVSRSDIRIGADEMLRFQPRVITLQDRDHGLVLGGIVRAGIILWQQPVASDGEARRIVTEASRLRGMAFAAAGRGDDVQARDLRFQACHLEARLADPFWRASSAELLRMPQAA
;
A
#
# COMPACT_ATOMS: atom_id res chain seq x y z
N MET A 1 13.02 4.89 61.11
CA MET A 1 12.14 4.96 59.92
C MET A 1 13.04 5.08 58.70
N THR A 2 13.21 3.99 57.95
CA THR A 2 14.06 3.91 56.76
C THR A 2 13.30 4.46 55.56
N HIS A 3 13.70 5.63 55.06
CA HIS A 3 13.22 6.16 53.79
C HIS A 3 13.81 5.31 52.66
N ALA A 4 12.95 4.54 51.99
CA ALA A 4 13.29 3.89 50.73
C ALA A 4 13.23 4.95 49.61
N THR A 5 14.37 5.48 49.22
CA THR A 5 14.52 6.29 48.00
C THR A 5 14.39 5.37 46.79
N GLN A 6 13.19 5.26 46.23
CA GLN A 6 13.00 4.72 44.89
C GLN A 6 13.45 5.76 43.85
N THR A 7 14.74 5.79 43.55
CA THR A 7 15.21 6.41 42.31
C THR A 7 15.00 5.43 41.17
N SER A 8 13.95 5.63 40.38
CA SER A 8 13.71 4.88 39.14
C SER A 8 14.69 5.35 38.05
N PHE A 9 15.97 5.03 38.20
CA PHE A 9 16.96 5.36 37.18
C PHE A 9 16.83 4.33 36.05
N THR A 10 16.22 4.71 34.93
CA THR A 10 16.18 3.86 33.74
C THR A 10 17.60 3.79 33.15
N PRO A 11 18.19 2.60 33.00
CA PRO A 11 19.51 2.47 32.39
C PRO A 11 19.53 3.09 31.00
N ILE A 12 20.62 3.78 30.64
CA ILE A 12 20.73 4.44 29.34
C ILE A 12 20.54 3.45 28.18
N GLY A 13 21.00 2.21 28.33
CA GLY A 13 20.79 1.14 27.35
C GLY A 13 19.30 0.84 27.10
N GLN A 14 18.45 0.93 28.12
CA GLN A 14 17.01 0.73 27.99
C GLN A 14 16.33 1.91 27.29
N ILE A 15 16.77 3.14 27.57
CA ILE A 15 16.31 4.34 26.85
C ILE A 15 16.70 4.25 25.36
N LEU A 16 17.95 3.88 25.07
CA LEU A 16 18.43 3.70 23.70
C LEU A 16 17.61 2.63 22.96
N ALA A 17 17.38 1.47 23.59
CA ALA A 17 16.66 0.36 22.96
C ALA A 17 15.17 0.64 22.75
N ALA A 18 14.50 1.26 23.72
CA ALA A 18 13.05 1.46 23.67
C ALA A 18 12.63 2.75 22.97
N GLN A 19 13.47 3.78 22.99
CA GLN A 19 13.10 5.11 22.49
C GLN A 19 13.96 5.51 21.29
N VAL A 20 15.29 5.46 21.37
CA VAL A 20 16.12 6.06 20.31
C VAL A 20 16.20 5.16 19.07
N LEU A 21 16.55 3.89 19.23
CA LEU A 21 16.76 2.97 18.11
C LEU A 21 15.50 2.77 17.23
N PRO A 22 14.28 2.62 17.77
CA PRO A 22 13.08 2.51 16.94
C PRO A 22 12.83 3.74 16.07
N HIS A 23 13.00 4.94 16.62
CA HIS A 23 12.85 6.19 15.86
C HIS A 23 13.90 6.32 14.76
N LEU A 24 15.17 5.97 15.05
CA LEU A 24 16.23 5.98 14.04
C LEU A 24 15.98 4.95 12.92
N ARG A 25 15.46 3.77 13.27
CA ARG A 25 15.08 2.75 12.28
C ARG A 25 13.92 3.23 11.42
N LEU A 26 12.90 3.84 12.02
CA LEU A 26 11.78 4.42 11.29
C LEU A 26 12.23 5.56 10.36
N ALA A 27 13.09 6.47 10.84
CA ALA A 27 13.64 7.56 10.03
C ALA A 27 14.41 7.03 8.81
N GLN A 28 15.10 5.89 8.95
CA GLN A 28 15.77 5.22 7.82
C GLN A 28 14.80 4.60 6.81
N LYS A 29 13.50 4.46 7.13
CA LYS A 29 12.50 3.92 6.20
C LYS A 29 11.77 5.01 5.40
N LEU A 30 11.92 6.27 5.79
CA LEU A 30 11.23 7.41 5.19
C LEU A 30 12.07 8.05 4.06
N PRO A 31 11.46 8.82 3.15
CA PRO A 31 10.02 9.07 3.02
C PRO A 31 9.25 7.88 2.42
N LEU A 32 7.93 7.90 2.55
CA LEU A 32 7.05 6.91 1.95
C LEU A 32 6.69 7.31 0.52
N ARG A 33 6.88 6.41 -0.44
CA ARG A 33 6.44 6.56 -1.82
C ARG A 33 4.99 6.12 -1.97
N ILE A 34 4.17 6.97 -2.57
CA ILE A 34 2.79 6.65 -2.93
C ILE A 34 2.74 6.31 -4.41
N SER A 35 2.20 5.14 -4.75
CA SER A 35 1.93 4.74 -6.13
C SER A 35 0.48 4.31 -6.31
N CYS A 36 -0.04 4.50 -7.51
CA CYS A 36 -1.36 4.05 -7.93
C CYS A 36 -1.23 3.11 -9.11
N ASN A 37 -1.70 1.87 -8.94
CA ASN A 37 -1.93 0.95 -10.04
C ASN A 37 -3.39 1.05 -10.50
N GLY A 38 -3.60 1.06 -11.79
CA GLY A 38 -4.93 1.16 -12.38
C GLY A 38 -4.94 0.74 -13.84
N THR A 39 -6.09 0.89 -14.46
CA THR A 39 -6.28 0.52 -15.86
C THR A 39 -6.33 1.79 -16.71
N ALA A 40 -5.41 1.86 -17.67
CA ALA A 40 -5.37 2.87 -18.72
C ALA A 40 -6.23 2.43 -19.89
N SER A 41 -6.88 3.37 -20.56
CA SER A 41 -7.67 3.12 -21.75
C SER A 41 -7.70 4.36 -22.64
N TYR A 42 -7.56 4.20 -23.96
CA TYR A 42 -7.77 5.29 -24.90
C TYR A 42 -9.26 5.51 -25.14
N GLY A 43 -9.74 6.72 -24.87
CA GLY A 43 -11.11 7.13 -25.16
C GLY A 43 -11.33 7.30 -26.66
N GLY A 44 -12.52 6.92 -27.14
CA GLY A 44 -12.96 7.17 -28.52
C GLY A 44 -12.87 5.98 -29.47
N ALA A 45 -12.44 4.80 -29.02
CA ALA A 45 -12.58 3.56 -29.76
C ALA A 45 -13.80 2.76 -29.28
N ASP A 46 -14.51 2.08 -30.19
CA ASP A 46 -15.64 1.20 -29.87
C ASP A 46 -15.22 0.04 -28.93
N GLU A 47 -13.97 -0.43 -29.08
CA GLU A 47 -13.29 -1.32 -28.13
C GLU A 47 -11.96 -0.68 -27.70
N PRO A 48 -11.93 0.04 -26.57
CA PRO A 48 -10.72 0.73 -26.15
C PRO A 48 -9.65 -0.28 -25.74
N VAL A 49 -8.44 -0.13 -26.29
CA VAL A 49 -7.28 -0.90 -25.84
C VAL A 49 -7.00 -0.53 -24.37
N GLN A 50 -7.10 -1.53 -23.49
CA GLN A 50 -6.90 -1.36 -22.05
C GLN A 50 -5.61 -2.03 -21.60
N PHE A 51 -4.87 -1.39 -20.70
CA PHE A 51 -3.66 -1.98 -20.12
C PHE A 51 -3.48 -1.52 -18.67
N ASP A 52 -2.77 -2.32 -17.89
CA ASP A 52 -2.47 -1.97 -16.51
C ASP A 52 -1.28 -1.02 -16.47
N GLN A 53 -1.38 0.04 -15.67
CA GLN A 53 -0.35 1.07 -15.52
C GLN A 53 -0.17 1.45 -14.06
N THR A 54 1.08 1.66 -13.66
CA THR A 54 1.44 2.20 -12.34
C THR A 54 1.91 3.64 -12.49
N ILE A 55 1.41 4.52 -11.62
CA ILE A 55 1.69 5.96 -11.60
C ILE A 55 2.25 6.31 -10.22
N ALA A 56 3.43 6.93 -10.18
CA ALA A 56 3.96 7.51 -8.95
C ALA A 56 3.18 8.80 -8.61
N LEU A 57 2.66 8.89 -7.39
CA LEU A 57 1.89 10.06 -6.93
C LEU A 57 2.74 11.05 -6.12
N GLY A 58 3.89 10.62 -5.60
CA GLY A 58 4.83 11.43 -4.83
C GLY A 58 5.31 10.75 -3.55
N GLU A 59 5.97 11.51 -2.68
CA GLU A 59 6.55 10.99 -1.43
C GLU A 59 6.08 11.80 -0.21
N ARG A 60 5.88 11.16 0.96
CA ARG A 60 5.46 11.84 2.21
C ARG A 60 6.31 11.41 3.40
N ALA A 61 6.41 12.28 4.40
CA ALA A 61 7.27 12.05 5.56
C ALA A 61 6.65 11.13 6.61
N SER A 62 5.33 10.89 6.57
CA SER A 62 4.62 10.00 7.50
C SER A 62 3.54 9.17 6.81
N SER A 63 3.10 8.10 7.49
CA SER A 63 2.03 7.21 7.01
C SER A 63 0.68 7.92 6.94
N GLU A 64 0.37 8.77 7.91
CA GLU A 64 -0.85 9.57 7.99
C GLU A 64 -0.93 10.57 6.83
N GLU A 65 0.15 11.32 6.58
CA GLU A 65 0.22 12.26 5.46
C GLU A 65 0.11 11.54 4.11
N ALA A 66 0.73 10.37 3.99
CA ALA A 66 0.65 9.54 2.78
C ALA A 66 -0.78 9.04 2.53
N MET A 67 -1.49 8.58 3.57
CA MET A 67 -2.89 8.15 3.48
C MET A 67 -3.82 9.32 3.13
N ALA A 68 -3.67 10.46 3.80
CA ALA A 68 -4.47 11.65 3.55
C ALA A 68 -4.26 12.17 2.12
N PHE A 69 -2.99 12.25 1.69
CA PHE A 69 -2.66 12.67 0.33
C PHE A 69 -3.22 11.72 -0.73
N ALA A 70 -3.06 10.41 -0.56
CA ALA A 70 -3.62 9.44 -1.50
C ALA A 70 -5.15 9.55 -1.57
N SER A 71 -5.82 9.68 -0.43
CA SER A 71 -7.28 9.83 -0.35
C SER A 71 -7.75 11.09 -1.06
N LEU A 72 -7.03 12.20 -0.90
CA LEU A 72 -7.32 13.46 -1.59
C LEU A 72 -7.18 13.33 -3.12
N ARG A 73 -6.14 12.64 -3.60
CA ARG A 73 -5.92 12.42 -5.04
C ARG A 73 -7.00 11.54 -5.65
N VAL A 74 -7.40 10.49 -4.94
CA VAL A 74 -8.47 9.60 -5.40
C VAL A 74 -9.82 10.33 -5.40
N SER A 75 -10.15 11.10 -4.35
CA SER A 75 -11.44 11.82 -4.27
C SER A 75 -11.56 12.94 -5.32
N ARG A 76 -10.44 13.60 -5.67
CA ARG A 76 -10.40 14.61 -6.73
C ARG A 76 -10.43 14.04 -8.14
N SER A 77 -10.30 12.72 -8.31
CA SER A 77 -10.22 12.06 -9.63
C SER A 77 -9.16 12.68 -10.55
N ASP A 78 -8.03 13.10 -9.96
CA ASP A 78 -6.99 13.89 -10.65
C ASP A 78 -5.72 13.08 -10.94
N ILE A 79 -5.79 11.76 -10.78
CA ILE A 79 -4.72 10.82 -11.15
C ILE A 79 -4.82 10.54 -12.66
N ARG A 80 -3.83 10.99 -13.43
CA ARG A 80 -3.82 10.95 -14.89
C ARG A 80 -2.52 10.34 -15.41
N ILE A 81 -2.57 9.74 -16.59
CA ILE A 81 -1.39 9.25 -17.30
C ILE A 81 -0.97 10.30 -18.33
N GLY A 82 0.14 10.98 -18.08
CA GLY A 82 0.66 12.00 -19.00
C GLY A 82 -0.29 13.18 -19.21
N ALA A 83 -0.09 13.91 -20.30
CA ALA A 83 -0.88 15.08 -20.67
C ALA A 83 -1.97 14.78 -21.73
N ASP A 84 -2.07 13.53 -22.18
CA ASP A 84 -3.03 13.12 -23.22
C ASP A 84 -4.44 12.98 -22.64
N GLU A 85 -5.34 13.89 -23.01
CA GLU A 85 -6.74 13.90 -22.55
C GLU A 85 -7.55 12.70 -23.06
N MET A 86 -7.12 12.06 -24.15
CA MET A 86 -7.76 10.84 -24.63
C MET A 86 -7.42 9.64 -23.75
N LEU A 87 -6.31 9.69 -22.99
CA LEU A 87 -5.89 8.59 -22.14
C LEU A 87 -6.59 8.67 -20.78
N ARG A 88 -7.62 7.84 -20.61
CA ARG A 88 -8.34 7.71 -19.35
C ARG A 88 -7.63 6.73 -18.43
N PHE A 89 -7.60 7.04 -17.15
CA PHE A 89 -7.05 6.16 -16.12
C PHE A 89 -8.09 5.89 -15.05
N GLN A 90 -8.30 4.61 -14.76
CA GLN A 90 -9.14 4.15 -13.66
C GLN A 90 -8.24 3.62 -12.53
N PRO A 91 -8.06 4.37 -11.44
CA PRO A 91 -7.35 3.90 -10.25
C PRO A 91 -7.98 2.61 -9.70
N ARG A 92 -7.15 1.62 -9.34
CA ARG A 92 -7.62 0.34 -8.79
C ARG A 92 -6.98 0.01 -7.44
N VAL A 93 -5.67 0.25 -7.30
CA VAL A 93 -4.91 -0.05 -6.08
C VAL A 93 -3.97 1.11 -5.77
N ILE A 94 -3.93 1.52 -4.50
CA ILE A 94 -2.94 2.44 -3.95
C ILE A 94 -1.95 1.63 -3.11
N THR A 95 -0.66 1.89 -3.26
CA THR A 95 0.39 1.34 -2.42
C THR A 95 1.23 2.45 -1.79
N LEU A 96 1.51 2.29 -0.50
CA LEU A 96 2.48 3.08 0.25
C LEU A 96 3.71 2.20 0.48
N GLN A 97 4.87 2.63 0.02
CA GLN A 97 6.11 1.88 0.16
C GLN A 97 7.15 2.71 0.91
N ASP A 98 7.94 2.06 1.74
CA ASP A 98 9.12 2.67 2.35
C ASP A 98 10.24 2.84 1.31
N ARG A 99 11.33 3.51 1.71
CA ARG A 99 12.45 3.77 0.79
C ARG A 99 13.16 2.51 0.28
N ASP A 100 13.04 1.39 1.01
CA ASP A 100 13.60 0.09 0.67
C ASP A 100 12.59 -0.76 -0.11
N HIS A 101 11.49 -0.15 -0.57
CA HIS A 101 10.37 -0.78 -1.29
C HIS A 101 9.53 -1.75 -0.45
N GLY A 102 9.70 -1.79 0.87
CA GLY A 102 8.84 -2.52 1.78
C GLY A 102 7.43 -1.94 1.75
N LEU A 103 6.41 -2.79 1.58
CA LEU A 103 5.02 -2.34 1.58
C LEU A 103 4.64 -1.88 2.99
N VAL A 104 4.25 -0.62 3.13
CA VAL A 104 3.71 -0.08 4.39
C VAL A 104 2.23 -0.40 4.47
N LEU A 105 1.48 -0.02 3.43
CA LEU A 105 0.03 -0.18 3.38
C LEU A 105 -0.46 -0.27 1.94
N GLY A 106 -1.40 -1.17 1.67
CA GLY A 106 -2.10 -1.27 0.40
C GLY A 106 -3.59 -0.97 0.57
N GLY A 107 -4.19 -0.35 -0.45
CA GLY A 107 -5.60 0.03 -0.45
C GLY A 107 -6.24 -0.14 -1.81
N ILE A 108 -7.55 -0.40 -1.83
CA ILE A 108 -8.32 -0.66 -3.05
C ILE A 108 -9.20 0.53 -3.33
N VAL A 109 -9.14 1.04 -4.55
CA VAL A 109 -9.98 2.17 -4.95
C VAL A 109 -11.35 1.65 -5.38
N ARG A 110 -12.40 2.18 -4.74
CA ARG A 110 -13.81 1.93 -5.08
C ARG A 110 -14.59 3.22 -4.90
N ALA A 111 -15.40 3.60 -5.89
CA ALA A 111 -16.27 4.78 -5.81
C ALA A 111 -15.58 6.06 -5.28
N GLY A 112 -14.34 6.33 -5.70
CA GLY A 112 -13.60 7.53 -5.29
C GLY A 112 -13.07 7.51 -3.85
N ILE A 113 -13.11 6.36 -3.16
CA ILE A 113 -12.51 6.16 -1.84
C ILE A 113 -11.49 5.03 -1.85
N ILE A 114 -10.54 5.09 -0.91
CA ILE A 114 -9.55 4.03 -0.69
C ILE A 114 -10.01 3.14 0.46
N LEU A 115 -10.25 1.88 0.17
CA LEU A 115 -10.47 0.83 1.16
C LEU A 115 -9.12 0.24 1.54
N TRP A 116 -8.52 0.75 2.61
CA TRP A 116 -7.25 0.25 3.13
C TRP A 116 -7.38 -1.19 3.61
N GLN A 117 -6.40 -2.01 3.28
CA GLN A 117 -6.43 -3.44 3.54
C GLN A 117 -5.74 -3.76 4.87
N GLN A 118 -6.38 -4.57 5.70
CA GLN A 118 -5.77 -5.02 6.95
C GLN A 118 -4.50 -5.84 6.64
N PRO A 119 -3.33 -5.44 7.17
CA PRO A 119 -2.09 -6.19 7.00
C PRO A 119 -2.21 -7.61 7.52
N VAL A 120 -1.45 -8.52 6.92
CA VAL A 120 -1.28 -9.87 7.45
C VAL A 120 -0.73 -9.83 8.88
N ALA A 121 -1.27 -10.70 9.74
CA ALA A 121 -0.89 -10.76 11.15
C ALA A 121 0.36 -11.63 11.39
N SER A 122 0.76 -12.46 10.42
CA SER A 122 1.85 -13.42 10.57
C SER A 122 2.50 -13.81 9.23
N ASP A 123 3.71 -14.38 9.30
CA ASP A 123 4.39 -14.93 8.13
C ASP A 123 3.66 -16.13 7.52
N GLY A 124 2.97 -16.93 8.34
CA GLY A 124 2.16 -18.04 7.87
C GLY A 124 0.98 -17.56 7.00
N GLU A 125 0.34 -16.47 7.40
CA GLU A 125 -0.69 -15.81 6.59
C GLU A 125 -0.10 -15.18 5.34
N ALA A 126 1.04 -14.47 5.46
CA ALA A 126 1.74 -13.89 4.33
C ALA A 126 2.07 -14.93 3.27
N ARG A 127 2.58 -16.10 3.67
CA ARG A 127 2.89 -17.21 2.77
C ARG A 127 1.64 -17.72 2.03
N ARG A 128 0.51 -17.88 2.72
CA ARG A 128 -0.75 -18.28 2.08
C ARG A 128 -1.19 -17.26 1.03
N ILE A 129 -1.10 -15.97 1.35
CA ILE A 129 -1.43 -14.89 0.40
C ILE A 129 -0.51 -14.94 -0.82
N VAL A 130 0.80 -15.11 -0.63
CA VAL A 130 1.77 -15.20 -1.74
C VAL A 130 1.44 -16.40 -2.64
N THR A 131 1.13 -17.56 -2.06
CA THR A 131 0.74 -18.75 -2.83
C THR A 131 -0.51 -18.49 -3.68
N GLU A 132 -1.54 -17.90 -3.07
CA GLU A 132 -2.80 -17.64 -3.77
C GLU A 132 -2.67 -16.54 -4.84
N ALA A 133 -1.97 -15.44 -4.54
CA ALA A 133 -1.70 -14.39 -5.52
C ALA A 133 -0.87 -14.91 -6.70
N SER A 134 0.11 -15.79 -6.45
CA SER A 134 0.90 -16.43 -7.50
C SER A 134 0.05 -17.35 -8.37
N ARG A 135 -0.89 -18.11 -7.77
CA ARG A 135 -1.86 -18.94 -8.50
C ARG A 135 -2.73 -18.08 -9.42
N LEU A 136 -3.26 -16.96 -8.92
CA LEU A 136 -4.05 -16.01 -9.71
C LEU A 136 -3.24 -15.42 -10.87
N ARG A 137 -1.97 -15.09 -10.66
CA ARG A 137 -1.09 -14.64 -11.76
C ARG A 137 -0.85 -15.72 -12.80
N GLY A 138 -0.67 -16.98 -12.39
CA GLY A 138 -0.55 -18.11 -13.31
C GLY A 138 -1.80 -18.26 -14.18
N MET A 139 -2.99 -18.14 -13.58
CA MET A 139 -4.25 -18.13 -14.32
C MET A 139 -4.38 -16.92 -15.24
N ALA A 140 -3.96 -15.74 -14.79
CA ALA A 140 -3.98 -14.52 -15.60
C ALA A 140 -3.08 -14.67 -16.84
N PHE A 141 -1.90 -15.25 -16.67
CA PHE A 141 -0.99 -15.55 -17.77
C PHE A 141 -1.62 -16.53 -18.76
N ALA A 142 -2.26 -17.60 -18.26
CA ALA A 142 -2.95 -18.57 -19.10
C ALA A 142 -4.15 -17.95 -19.86
N ALA A 143 -4.90 -17.04 -19.24
CA ALA A 143 -6.00 -16.32 -19.87
C ALA A 143 -5.51 -15.39 -20.99
N ALA A 144 -4.44 -14.62 -20.72
CA ALA A 144 -3.80 -13.77 -21.72
C ALA A 144 -3.27 -14.59 -22.92
N GLY A 145 -2.68 -15.76 -22.67
CA GLY A 145 -2.23 -16.67 -23.73
C GLY A 145 -3.35 -17.21 -24.63
N ARG A 146 -4.61 -17.14 -24.19
CA ARG A 146 -5.79 -17.46 -25.01
C ARG A 146 -6.47 -16.22 -25.63
N GLY A 147 -5.91 -15.03 -25.44
CA GLY A 147 -6.49 -13.77 -25.91
C GLY A 147 -7.63 -13.21 -25.04
N ASP A 148 -7.85 -13.76 -23.83
CA ASP A 148 -8.87 -13.25 -22.91
C ASP A 148 -8.26 -12.18 -21.97
N ASP A 149 -8.07 -10.98 -22.52
CA ASP A 149 -7.42 -9.87 -21.82
C ASP A 149 -8.24 -9.34 -20.64
N VAL A 150 -9.57 -9.42 -20.73
CA VAL A 150 -10.48 -9.00 -19.65
C VAL A 150 -10.31 -9.92 -18.45
N GLN A 151 -10.40 -11.24 -18.65
CA GLN A 151 -10.18 -12.21 -17.57
C GLN A 151 -8.75 -12.11 -17.03
N ALA A 152 -7.74 -11.96 -17.89
CA ALA A 152 -6.36 -11.81 -17.44
C ALA A 152 -6.18 -10.59 -16.52
N ARG A 153 -6.78 -9.44 -16.88
CA ARG A 153 -6.72 -8.21 -16.09
C ARG A 153 -7.44 -8.34 -14.75
N ASP A 154 -8.60 -8.99 -14.73
CA ASP A 154 -9.33 -9.21 -13.48
C ASP A 154 -8.57 -10.16 -12.54
N LEU A 155 -7.97 -11.22 -13.06
CA LEU A 155 -7.13 -12.12 -12.27
C LEU A 155 -5.87 -11.42 -11.71
N ARG A 156 -5.22 -10.55 -12.50
CA ARG A 156 -4.10 -9.71 -12.00
C ARG A 156 -4.56 -8.78 -10.90
N PHE A 157 -5.72 -8.15 -11.06
CA PHE A 157 -6.28 -7.28 -10.02
C PHE A 157 -6.63 -8.04 -8.74
N GLN A 158 -7.20 -9.24 -8.83
CA GLN A 158 -7.45 -10.08 -7.66
C GLN A 158 -6.14 -10.47 -6.95
N ALA A 159 -5.07 -10.74 -7.70
CA ALA A 159 -3.75 -10.96 -7.12
C ALA A 159 -3.25 -9.71 -6.38
N CYS A 160 -3.29 -8.54 -7.02
CA CYS A 160 -2.89 -7.28 -6.39
C CYS A 160 -3.74 -6.95 -5.15
N HIS A 161 -5.03 -7.29 -5.16
CA HIS A 161 -5.93 -7.13 -4.02
C HIS A 161 -5.47 -7.93 -2.80
N LEU A 162 -5.05 -9.18 -3.02
CA LEU A 162 -4.50 -10.00 -1.94
C LEU A 162 -3.15 -9.45 -1.45
N GLU A 163 -2.29 -9.02 -2.36
CA GLU A 163 -0.95 -8.53 -2.05
C GLU A 163 -0.93 -7.17 -1.37
N ALA A 164 -1.98 -6.37 -1.52
CA ALA A 164 -2.16 -5.14 -0.78
C ALA A 164 -2.15 -5.36 0.75
N ARG A 165 -2.34 -6.61 1.21
CA ARG A 165 -2.26 -7.02 2.62
C ARG A 165 -0.86 -7.42 3.07
N LEU A 166 0.09 -7.61 2.14
CA LEU A 166 1.45 -8.09 2.42
C LEU A 166 2.36 -6.97 2.91
N ALA A 167 1.94 -6.25 3.96
CA ALA A 167 2.82 -5.27 4.58
C ALA A 167 4.11 -5.95 5.03
N ASP A 168 5.23 -5.27 4.80
CA ASP A 168 6.56 -5.70 5.21
C ASP A 168 6.56 -5.95 6.73
N PRO A 169 7.26 -7.00 7.22
CA PRO A 169 7.30 -7.33 8.65
C PRO A 169 7.59 -6.14 9.57
N PHE A 170 8.43 -5.18 9.14
CA PHE A 170 8.73 -3.98 9.90
C PHE A 170 7.48 -3.12 10.15
N TRP A 171 6.58 -3.03 9.17
CA TRP A 171 5.42 -2.14 9.17
C TRP A 171 4.13 -2.77 9.68
N ARG A 172 4.00 -4.11 9.64
CA ARG A 172 2.72 -4.81 9.93
C ARG A 172 2.01 -4.33 11.21
N ALA A 173 2.75 -4.20 12.31
CA ALA A 173 2.17 -3.78 13.59
C ALA A 173 1.67 -2.33 13.54
N SER A 174 2.53 -1.40 13.13
CA SER A 174 2.19 0.03 13.03
C SER A 174 1.10 0.29 12.00
N SER A 175 1.12 -0.40 10.86
CA SER A 175 0.06 -0.30 9.84
C SER A 175 -1.27 -0.84 10.35
N ALA A 176 -1.26 -1.96 11.10
CA ALA A 176 -2.48 -2.48 11.71
C ALA A 176 -3.03 -1.54 12.81
N GLU A 177 -2.16 -0.87 13.56
CA GLU A 177 -2.54 0.15 14.55
C GLU A 177 -3.11 1.40 13.88
N LEU A 178 -2.48 1.87 12.81
CA LEU A 178 -2.91 3.02 12.02
C LEU A 178 -4.33 2.85 11.47
N LEU A 179 -4.70 1.64 11.06
CA LEU A 179 -6.06 1.33 10.59
C LEU A 179 -7.11 1.23 11.72
N ARG A 180 -6.68 1.08 12.98
CA ARG A 180 -7.59 1.05 14.14
C ARG A 180 -7.86 2.44 14.69
N MET A 181 -6.96 3.39 14.44
CA MET A 181 -7.16 4.77 14.88
C MET A 181 -8.33 5.39 14.11
N PRO A 182 -9.27 6.06 14.80
CA PRO A 182 -10.25 6.88 14.11
C PRO A 182 -9.47 7.93 13.30
N GLN A 183 -9.67 7.95 11.99
CA GLN A 183 -9.17 9.06 11.17
C GLN A 183 -9.82 10.33 11.73
N ALA A 184 -9.03 11.18 12.39
CA ALA A 184 -9.52 12.45 12.91
C ALA A 184 -10.13 13.24 11.74
N ALA A 185 -11.44 13.47 11.84
CA ALA A 185 -12.27 14.09 10.82
C ALA A 185 -11.89 15.54 10.55
#